data_AF-A0A4Q3XU40-F1
#
_entry.id   AF-A0A4Q3XU40-F1
#
_cell.length_a   1.000
_cell.length_b   1.000
_cell.length_c   1.000
_cell.angle_alpha   90.00
_cell.angle_beta   90.00
_cell.angle_gamma   90.00
#
_symmetry.space_group_name_H-M   'P 1'
#
loop_
_entity.id
_entity.type
_entity.pdbx_description
1 polymer ?
#
loop_
_entity_poly.entity_id
_entity_poly.type
_entity_poly.pdbx_seq_one_letter_code
_entity_poly.pdbx_strand_id
1 'polypeptide(L)'
;MLTTVSRTSAVAKDPPAKEEIRSQLERIISSTEFPGSGRSAAFLRYVIEEAIAGRATRIKGYSIAIEVFGRNESFTQDDPVVRIEAARLRRSLERYYLVEGHQDPIRIDIPKGGYAPVFSWNSVVVSKP
;
A
#
# COMPACT_ATOMS: atom_id res chain seq x y z
N MET A 1 -3.80 -46.32 20.40
CA MET A 1 -4.33 -45.43 19.35
C MET A 1 -4.83 -44.15 20.01
N LEU A 2 -4.12 -43.04 19.83
CA LEU A 2 -4.59 -41.68 20.11
C LEU A 2 -3.90 -40.76 19.11
N THR A 3 -4.69 -40.27 18.17
CA THR A 3 -4.28 -39.49 17.00
C THR A 3 -3.79 -38.12 17.46
N THR A 4 -2.50 -37.84 17.28
CA THR A 4 -1.97 -36.48 17.40
C THR A 4 -2.43 -35.70 16.18
N VAL A 5 -3.28 -34.70 16.37
CA VAL A 5 -3.67 -33.75 15.33
C VAL A 5 -2.45 -32.86 15.06
N SER A 6 -1.79 -33.10 13.91
CA SER A 6 -0.75 -32.22 13.38
C SER A 6 -1.36 -30.84 13.12
N ARG A 7 -0.99 -29.88 13.97
CA ARG A 7 -1.27 -28.46 13.77
C ARG A 7 -0.38 -27.99 12.63
N THR A 8 -0.93 -27.77 11.45
CA THR A 8 -0.20 -27.18 10.32
C THR A 8 0.20 -25.75 10.72
N SER A 9 1.44 -25.58 11.14
CA SER A 9 2.04 -24.26 11.35
C SER A 9 2.21 -23.61 9.98
N ALA A 10 1.42 -22.58 9.68
CA ALA A 10 1.68 -21.67 8.58
C ALA A 10 3.07 -21.06 8.82
N VAL A 11 4.03 -21.40 7.96
CA VAL A 11 5.36 -20.79 7.99
C VAL A 11 5.15 -19.29 7.76
N ALA A 12 5.44 -18.47 8.77
CA ALA A 12 5.40 -17.03 8.64
C ALA A 12 6.46 -16.64 7.60
N LYS A 13 6.03 -16.41 6.36
CA LYS A 13 6.90 -15.96 5.28
C LYS A 13 7.46 -14.60 5.69
N ASP A 14 8.77 -14.41 5.56
CA ASP A 14 9.43 -13.12 5.78
C ASP A 14 8.71 -12.00 5.02
N PRO A 15 8.67 -10.76 5.52
CA PRO A 15 8.03 -9.66 4.80
C PRO A 15 8.60 -9.54 3.37
N PRO A 16 7.78 -9.15 2.37
CA PRO A 16 8.24 -9.03 0.99
C PRO A 16 9.50 -8.16 0.86
N ALA A 17 10.41 -8.55 -0.03
CA ALA A 17 11.63 -7.78 -0.29
C ALA A 17 11.30 -6.43 -0.96
N LYS A 18 12.21 -5.46 -0.86
CA LYS A 18 12.00 -4.09 -1.37
C LYS A 18 11.76 -4.08 -2.88
N GLU A 19 12.46 -4.93 -3.61
CA GLU A 19 12.35 -5.08 -5.06
C GLU A 19 10.99 -5.64 -5.47
N GLU A 20 10.43 -6.58 -4.68
CA GLU A 20 9.11 -7.14 -4.94
C GLU A 20 8.01 -6.11 -4.66
N ILE A 21 8.17 -5.29 -3.61
CA ILE A 21 7.30 -4.16 -3.31
C ILE A 21 7.31 -3.14 -4.45
N ARG A 22 8.49 -2.82 -5.01
CA ARG A 22 8.60 -1.92 -6.17
C ARG A 22 7.94 -2.52 -7.41
N SER A 23 8.16 -3.80 -7.68
CA SER A 23 7.48 -4.48 -8.79
C SER A 23 5.95 -4.41 -8.63
N GLN A 24 5.44 -4.58 -7.42
CA GLN A 24 4.01 -4.46 -7.14
C GLN A 24 3.51 -3.02 -7.31
N LEU A 25 4.27 -2.01 -6.89
CA LEU A 25 3.96 -0.60 -7.16
C LEU A 25 3.82 -0.35 -8.67
N GLU A 26 4.77 -0.82 -9.48
CA GLU A 26 4.73 -0.63 -10.93
C GLU A 26 3.51 -1.32 -11.55
N ARG A 27 3.14 -2.53 -11.11
CA ARG A 27 1.88 -3.19 -11.52
C ARG A 27 0.67 -2.30 -11.25
N ILE A 28 0.53 -1.82 -10.01
CA ILE A 28 -0.61 -0.98 -9.59
C ILE A 28 -0.74 0.25 -10.49
N ILE A 29 0.32 1.04 -10.64
CA ILE A 29 0.25 2.32 -11.36
C ILE A 29 0.18 2.16 -12.87
N SER A 30 0.57 1.00 -13.42
CA SER A 30 0.41 0.69 -14.85
C SER A 30 -1.00 0.22 -15.22
N SER A 31 -1.80 -0.20 -14.23
CA SER A 31 -3.13 -0.76 -14.47
C SER A 31 -4.16 0.31 -14.85
N THR A 32 -5.16 -0.08 -15.64
CA THR A 32 -6.28 0.82 -15.99
C THR A 32 -7.26 1.03 -14.83
N GLU A 33 -7.26 0.12 -13.85
CA GLU A 33 -8.12 0.17 -12.66
C GLU A 33 -7.59 1.09 -11.55
N PHE A 34 -6.39 1.63 -11.75
CA PHE A 34 -5.76 2.61 -10.89
C PHE A 34 -5.46 3.90 -11.68
N PRO A 35 -5.66 5.09 -11.09
CA PRO A 35 -5.22 6.34 -11.70
C PRO A 35 -3.68 6.42 -11.68
N GLY A 36 -3.05 5.81 -12.69
CA GLY A 36 -1.60 5.67 -12.84
C GLY A 36 -0.83 6.98 -12.99
N SER A 37 -1.53 8.07 -13.31
CA SER A 37 -1.00 9.43 -13.36
C SER A 37 -1.68 10.33 -12.33
N GLY A 38 -0.97 11.38 -11.89
CA GLY A 38 -1.49 12.39 -10.96
C GLY A 38 -1.23 12.07 -9.48
N ARG A 39 -2.07 12.65 -8.61
CA ARG A 39 -1.82 12.71 -7.17
C ARG A 39 -1.83 11.35 -6.47
N SER A 40 -2.71 10.44 -6.83
CA SER A 40 -2.76 9.09 -6.22
C SER A 40 -1.49 8.29 -6.50
N ALA A 41 -1.01 8.27 -7.75
CA ALA A 41 0.23 7.57 -8.11
C ALA A 41 1.46 8.21 -7.46
N ALA A 42 1.56 9.55 -7.48
CA ALA A 42 2.65 10.28 -6.81
C ALA A 42 2.67 10.01 -5.30
N PHE A 43 1.49 10.03 -4.66
CA PHE A 43 1.34 9.75 -3.24
C PHE A 43 1.74 8.29 -2.94
N LEU A 44 1.23 7.32 -3.69
CA LEU A 44 1.56 5.90 -3.49
C LEU A 44 3.07 5.65 -3.64
N ARG A 45 3.70 6.19 -4.70
CA ARG A 45 5.13 6.07 -4.93
C ARG A 45 5.94 6.65 -3.78
N TYR A 46 5.60 7.86 -3.33
CA TYR A 46 6.29 8.52 -2.22
C TYR A 46 6.26 7.69 -0.94
N VAL A 47 5.07 7.25 -0.49
CA VAL A 47 4.97 6.54 0.79
C VAL A 47 5.63 5.16 0.76
N ILE A 48 5.62 4.49 -0.39
CA ILE A 48 6.30 3.20 -0.55
C ILE A 48 7.81 3.38 -0.50
N GLU A 49 8.37 4.33 -1.25
CA GLU A 49 9.82 4.56 -1.27
C GLU A 49 10.33 5.00 0.12
N GLU A 50 9.61 5.87 0.82
CA GLU A 50 9.96 6.24 2.20
C GLU A 50 9.90 5.03 3.14
N ALA A 51 8.88 4.19 3.03
CA ALA A 51 8.72 3.02 3.90
C ALA A 51 9.84 1.99 3.68
N ILE A 52 10.13 1.62 2.43
CA ILE A 52 11.19 0.63 2.12
C ILE A 52 12.59 1.19 2.33
N ALA A 53 12.75 2.52 2.38
CA ALA A 53 13.98 3.17 2.81
C ALA A 53 14.14 3.26 4.34
N GLY A 54 13.21 2.70 5.12
CA GLY A 54 13.26 2.71 6.59
C GLY A 54 12.85 4.04 7.22
N ARG A 55 12.19 4.92 6.46
CA ARG A 55 11.78 6.26 6.87
C ARG A 55 10.27 6.40 7.06
N ALA A 56 9.57 5.30 7.35
CA ALA A 56 8.12 5.30 7.55
C ALA A 56 7.63 6.32 8.60
N THR A 57 8.43 6.62 9.62
CA THR A 57 8.13 7.63 10.66
C THR A 57 8.06 9.07 10.13
N ARG A 58 8.64 9.34 8.95
CA ARG A 58 8.56 10.63 8.24
C ARG A 58 7.30 10.79 7.43
N ILE A 59 6.53 9.71 7.22
CA ILE A 59 5.30 9.74 6.41
C ILE A 59 4.16 10.38 7.22
N LYS A 60 4.23 11.70 7.36
CA LYS A 60 3.25 12.55 8.04
C LYS A 60 2.51 13.41 7.02
N GLY A 61 1.33 13.89 7.41
CA GLY A 61 0.50 14.72 6.53
C GLY A 61 1.25 15.94 6.00
N TYR A 62 2.01 16.60 6.87
CA TYR A 62 2.83 17.76 6.52
C TYR A 62 3.87 17.44 5.42
N SER A 63 4.68 16.38 5.59
CA SER A 63 5.68 15.98 4.60
C SER A 63 5.04 15.64 3.25
N ILE A 64 3.90 14.93 3.25
CA ILE A 64 3.17 14.61 2.02
C ILE A 64 2.66 15.89 1.32
N ALA A 65 2.13 16.85 2.08
CA ALA A 65 1.61 18.10 1.51
C ALA A 65 2.68 18.87 0.74
N ILE A 66 3.90 18.95 1.29
CA ILE A 66 5.02 19.65 0.68
C ILE A 66 5.63 18.80 -0.44
N GLU A 67 6.06 17.59 -0.14
CA GLU A 67 6.90 16.77 -1.02
C GLU A 67 6.12 16.16 -2.20
N VAL A 68 4.82 15.90 -2.02
CA VAL A 68 3.98 15.29 -3.07
C VAL A 68 3.05 16.30 -3.72
N PHE A 69 2.45 17.20 -2.93
CA PHE A 69 1.44 18.14 -3.45
C PHE A 69 1.97 19.56 -3.68
N GLY A 70 3.26 19.82 -3.44
CA GLY A 70 3.91 21.09 -3.71
C GLY A 70 3.29 22.25 -2.91
N ARG A 71 2.70 21.96 -1.75
CA ARG A 71 2.17 23.00 -0.87
C ARG A 71 3.34 23.79 -0.28
N ASN A 72 3.14 25.09 -0.17
CA ASN A 72 4.07 25.98 0.51
C ASN A 72 4.00 25.81 2.03
N GLU A 73 4.97 26.37 2.75
CA GLU A 73 5.08 26.26 4.20
C GLU A 73 3.91 26.89 4.98
N SER A 74 3.05 27.69 4.33
CA SER A 74 1.78 28.17 4.90
C SER A 74 0.71 27.08 5.04
N PHE A 75 1.00 25.85 4.61
CA PHE A 75 0.15 24.70 4.85
C PHE A 75 -0.01 24.44 6.36
N THR A 76 -1.26 24.41 6.82
CA THR A 76 -1.58 24.04 8.19
C THR A 76 -1.93 22.55 8.26
N GLN A 77 -1.67 21.92 9.40
CA GLN A 77 -1.95 20.50 9.63
C GLN A 77 -3.44 20.14 9.42
N ASP A 78 -4.33 21.12 9.46
CA ASP A 78 -5.77 20.96 9.29
C ASP A 78 -6.24 20.94 7.83
N ASP A 79 -5.41 21.38 6.87
CA ASP A 79 -5.77 21.38 5.45
C ASP A 79 -6.17 19.95 5.02
N PRO A 80 -7.41 19.77 4.54
CA PRO A 80 -7.97 18.45 4.31
C PRO A 80 -7.36 17.76 3.09
N VAL A 81 -6.55 18.43 2.26
CA VAL A 81 -6.06 17.89 0.98
C VAL A 81 -5.40 16.52 1.16
N VAL A 82 -4.52 16.36 2.16
CA VAL A 82 -3.82 15.09 2.37
C VAL A 82 -4.77 13.99 2.82
N ARG A 83 -5.74 14.32 3.69
CA ARG A 83 -6.76 13.37 4.14
C ARG A 83 -7.69 12.96 3.00
N ILE A 84 -8.08 13.90 2.14
CA ILE A 84 -8.93 13.66 0.96
C ILE A 84 -8.19 12.78 -0.05
N GLU A 85 -6.94 13.11 -0.38
CA GLU A 85 -6.14 12.31 -1.33
C GLU A 85 -5.80 10.94 -0.75
N ALA A 86 -5.59 10.80 0.56
CA ALA A 86 -5.41 9.49 1.20
C ALA A 86 -6.70 8.65 1.13
N ALA A 87 -7.87 9.26 1.26
CA ALA A 87 -9.14 8.56 1.07
C ALA A 87 -9.35 8.11 -0.38
N ARG A 88 -8.94 8.95 -1.35
CA ARG A 88 -8.95 8.59 -2.78
C ARG A 88 -7.99 7.45 -3.07
N LEU A 89 -6.75 7.53 -2.60
CA LEU A 89 -5.74 6.49 -2.77
C LEU A 89 -6.22 5.13 -2.24
N ARG A 90 -6.79 5.09 -1.03
CA ARG A 90 -7.35 3.85 -0.45
C ARG A 90 -8.43 3.24 -1.35
N ARG A 91 -9.36 4.04 -1.86
CA ARG A 91 -10.41 3.55 -2.78
C ARG A 91 -9.83 3.06 -4.11
N SER A 92 -8.81 3.73 -4.63
CA SER A 92 -8.13 3.30 -5.85
C SER A 92 -7.41 1.96 -5.67
N LEU A 93 -6.72 1.76 -4.54
CA LEU A 93 -6.10 0.48 -4.20
C LEU A 93 -7.15 -0.63 -4.02
N GLU A 94 -8.24 -0.33 -3.33
CA GLU A 94 -9.35 -1.27 -3.16
C GLU A 94 -9.93 -1.73 -4.49
N ARG A 95 -10.22 -0.78 -5.42
CA ARG A 95 -10.68 -1.11 -6.77
C ARG A 95 -9.67 -1.97 -7.52
N TYR A 96 -8.41 -1.55 -7.55
CA TYR A 96 -7.36 -2.27 -8.27
C TYR A 96 -7.29 -3.74 -7.85
N TYR A 97 -7.20 -4.00 -6.53
CA TYR A 97 -7.12 -5.37 -6.04
C TYR A 97 -8.45 -6.15 -6.13
N LEU A 98 -9.59 -5.46 -6.28
CA LEU A 98 -10.88 -6.12 -6.51
C LEU A 98 -11.01 -6.61 -7.96
N VAL A 99 -10.50 -5.84 -8.93
CA VAL A 99 -10.76 -6.07 -10.36
C VAL A 99 -9.61 -6.79 -11.06
N GLU A 100 -8.36 -6.36 -10.83
CA GLU A 100 -7.20 -6.83 -11.59
C GLU A 100 -6.19 -7.53 -10.68
N GLY A 101 -5.72 -6.84 -9.64
CA GLY A 101 -4.65 -7.30 -8.77
C GLY A 101 -5.04 -8.39 -7.74
N HIS A 102 -6.21 -9.00 -7.82
CA HIS A 102 -6.70 -9.96 -6.81
C HIS A 102 -5.78 -11.19 -6.62
N GLN A 103 -5.00 -11.54 -7.64
CA GLN A 103 -4.02 -12.63 -7.63
C GLN A 103 -2.57 -12.17 -7.53
N ASP A 104 -2.32 -10.85 -7.45
CA ASP A 104 -0.98 -10.32 -7.36
C ASP A 104 -0.30 -10.78 -6.07
N PRO A 105 1.01 -11.07 -6.09
CA PRO A 105 1.67 -11.78 -4.99
C PRO A 105 1.78 -10.95 -3.71
N ILE A 106 1.71 -9.63 -3.80
CA ILE A 106 1.86 -8.71 -2.68
C ILE A 106 0.61 -7.85 -2.58
N ARG A 107 0.10 -7.73 -1.35
CA ARG A 107 -0.92 -6.77 -0.98
C ARG A 107 -0.25 -5.54 -0.38
N ILE A 108 -0.61 -4.37 -0.91
CA ILE A 108 -0.21 -3.06 -0.39
C ILE A 108 -1.46 -2.33 0.08
N ASP A 109 -1.52 -2.02 1.39
CA ASP A 109 -2.62 -1.27 1.98
C ASP A 109 -2.10 0.01 2.66
N ILE A 110 -2.95 1.05 2.67
CA ILE A 110 -2.72 2.28 3.44
C ILE A 110 -3.76 2.34 4.57
N PRO A 111 -3.41 1.96 5.82
CA PRO A 111 -4.37 1.91 6.92
C PRO A 111 -5.02 3.26 7.23
N LYS A 112 -6.23 3.23 7.81
CA LYS A 112 -6.85 4.44 8.39
C LYS A 112 -6.02 4.94 9.59
N GLY A 113 -6.05 6.24 9.85
CA GLY A 113 -5.32 6.86 10.97
C GLY A 113 -3.84 7.17 10.68
N GLY A 114 -3.30 6.72 9.55
CA GLY A 114 -1.96 7.04 9.11
C GLY A 114 -1.81 7.07 7.60
N TYR A 115 -0.57 7.20 7.13
CA TYR A 115 -0.22 7.26 5.72
C TYR A 115 0.87 6.25 5.34
N ALA A 116 1.50 5.60 6.31
CA ALA A 116 2.52 4.59 6.06
C ALA A 116 1.87 3.32 5.48
N PRO A 117 2.42 2.75 4.40
CA PRO A 117 1.93 1.52 3.81
C PRO A 117 2.24 0.30 4.68
N VAL A 118 1.41 -0.73 4.56
CA VAL A 118 1.66 -2.07 5.08
C VAL A 118 1.77 -3.02 3.89
N PHE A 119 2.72 -3.95 3.98
CA PHE A 119 3.03 -4.93 2.95
C PHE A 119 2.79 -6.33 3.50
N SER A 120 2.09 -7.17 2.74
CA SER A 120 1.90 -8.58 3.07
C SER A 120 1.89 -9.44 1.82
N TRP A 121 2.18 -10.72 1.99
CA TRP A 121 1.93 -11.70 0.94
C TRP A 121 0.44 -11.88 0.72
N ASN A 122 0.02 -11.86 -0.53
CA ASN A 122 -1.34 -12.24 -0.89
C ASN A 122 -1.45 -13.76 -0.80
N SER A 123 -2.05 -14.27 0.27
CA SER A 123 -2.43 -15.67 0.35
C SER A 123 -3.68 -15.86 -0.52
N VAL A 124 -3.49 -16.03 -1.82
CA VAL A 124 -4.58 -16.45 -2.72
C VAL A 124 -5.05 -17.81 -2.21
N VAL A 125 -6.21 -17.83 -1.55
CA VAL A 125 -6.85 -19.09 -1.16
C VAL A 125 -7.37 -19.70 -2.45
N VAL A 126 -6.63 -20.66 -3.01
CA VAL A 126 -7.11 -21.43 -4.17
C VAL A 126 -8.33 -22.22 -3.69
N SER A 127 -9.53 -21.76 -4.06
CA SER A 127 -10.75 -22.53 -3.92
C SER A 127 -10.56 -23.83 -4.72
N LYS A 128 -10.50 -24.97 -4.02
CA LYS A 128 -10.46 -26.29 -4.64
C LYS A 128 -11.78 -26.51 -5.42
N PRO A 129 -11.75 -27.08 -6.64
CA PRO A 129 -12.93 -27.27 -7.48
C PRO A 129 -14.03 -28.09 -6.81
#